data_AF-A0AAV4IYS4-F1
#
_entry.id   AF-A0AAV4IYS4-F1
#
_cell.length_a   1.000
_cell.length_b   1.000
_cell.length_c   1.000
_cell.angle_alpha   90.00
_cell.angle_beta   90.00
_cell.angle_gamma   90.00
#
_symmetry.space_group_name_H-M   'P 1'
#
loop_
_entity.id
_entity.type
_entity.pdbx_description
1 polymer ?
#
loop_
_entity_poly.entity_id
_entity_poly.type
_entity_poly.pdbx_seq_one_letter_code
_entity_poly.pdbx_strand_id
1 'polypeptide(L)'
;MDFDNLAFNADLLNIIPSIVDSDDMVVSCNSELKYLLDRHAPIKSRSVTSRPSAPWMSLEIKQAKAERRQAERKWLKEKLTIYRQLFCSCKLKNRRPALWPSVKTLAQRSGGHVTNESVRELVIAYVGPQEPLLATVKRRKLTWFGYVTRHDSLSKTILQGTVEGKRRRGRQKKAWCDNLKEWTGMAMYELVRSASDRYAWRHRQTCMATENCFFCPQIPPTTPQVEGMR
;
A
#
# COMPACT_ATOMS: atom_id res chain seq x y z
N MET A 1 6.04 -21.06 -4.13
CA MET A 1 7.16 -21.58 -4.94
C MET A 1 7.30 -22.97 -4.42
N ASP A 2 6.64 -23.87 -5.11
CA ASP A 2 6.28 -25.15 -4.55
C ASP A 2 7.38 -26.09 -5.01
N PHE A 3 8.19 -26.50 -4.06
CA PHE A 3 9.23 -27.49 -4.29
C PHE A 3 8.52 -28.81 -4.62
N ASP A 4 8.75 -29.32 -5.83
CA ASP A 4 8.12 -30.55 -6.29
C ASP A 4 8.84 -31.75 -5.65
N ASN A 5 8.37 -32.10 -4.45
CA ASN A 5 8.90 -33.23 -3.68
C ASN A 5 8.78 -34.56 -4.43
N LEU A 6 7.79 -34.72 -5.31
CA LEU A 6 7.59 -35.99 -6.03
C LEU A 6 8.64 -36.16 -7.12
N ALA A 7 8.91 -35.10 -7.89
CA ALA A 7 9.96 -35.11 -8.91
C ALA A 7 11.36 -35.27 -8.30
N PHE A 8 11.65 -34.57 -7.20
CA PHE A 8 12.92 -34.68 -6.49
C PHE A 8 13.18 -36.11 -5.96
N ASN A 9 12.16 -36.73 -5.36
CA ASN A 9 12.27 -38.10 -4.84
C ASN A 9 12.45 -39.15 -5.95
N ALA A 10 11.79 -38.98 -7.11
CA ALA A 10 11.99 -39.86 -8.25
C ALA A 10 13.42 -39.76 -8.81
N ASP A 11 13.94 -38.54 -8.93
CA ASP A 11 15.32 -38.30 -9.38
C ASP A 11 16.36 -38.87 -8.39
N LEU A 12 16.10 -38.81 -7.08
CA LEU A 12 16.96 -39.44 -6.06
C LEU A 12 17.04 -40.96 -6.25
N LEU A 13 15.93 -41.62 -6.53
CA LEU A 13 15.90 -43.08 -6.72
C LEU A 13 16.65 -43.54 -7.98
N ASN A 14 16.75 -42.68 -8.99
CA ASN A 14 17.47 -42.97 -10.23
C ASN A 14 19.00 -42.83 -10.10
N ILE A 15 19.47 -42.11 -9.08
CA ILE A 15 20.89 -41.84 -8.81
C ILE A 15 21.56 -42.95 -8.00
N ILE A 16 20.80 -43.59 -7.10
CA ILE A 16 21.32 -44.63 -6.20
C ILE A 16 22.02 -45.79 -6.94
N PRO A 17 21.51 -46.29 -8.10
CA PRO A 17 22.20 -47.33 -8.86
C PRO A 17 23.54 -46.89 -9.49
N SER A 18 23.69 -45.61 -9.83
CA SER A 18 24.91 -45.03 -10.46
C SER A 18 26.05 -44.87 -9.46
N ILE A 19 25.74 -44.49 -8.22
CA ILE A 19 26.72 -44.29 -7.15
C ILE A 19 27.33 -45.63 -6.70
N VAL A 20 26.57 -46.72 -6.80
CA VAL A 20 26.96 -48.04 -6.27
C VAL A 20 28.03 -48.75 -7.11
N ASP A 21 28.22 -48.31 -8.36
CA ASP A 21 29.05 -48.97 -9.38
C ASP A 21 30.38 -48.22 -9.65
N SER A 22 30.75 -47.24 -8.81
CA SER A 22 31.92 -46.37 -9.00
C SER A 22 32.94 -46.51 -7.87
N ASP A 23 34.24 -46.62 -8.20
CA ASP A 23 35.35 -46.82 -7.24
C ASP A 23 35.52 -45.66 -6.24
N ASP A 24 34.97 -44.48 -6.53
CA ASP A 24 35.01 -43.29 -5.66
C ASP A 24 33.60 -42.76 -5.34
N MET A 25 32.81 -43.63 -4.69
CA MET A 25 31.39 -43.44 -4.38
C MET A 25 31.08 -42.11 -3.68
N VAL A 26 32.00 -41.61 -2.85
CA VAL A 26 31.80 -40.39 -2.06
C VAL A 26 31.84 -39.15 -2.96
N VAL A 27 32.75 -39.12 -3.94
CA VAL A 27 32.89 -38.00 -4.88
C VAL A 27 31.73 -37.98 -5.87
N SER A 28 31.34 -39.15 -6.41
CA SER A 28 30.16 -39.28 -7.28
C SER A 28 28.88 -38.85 -6.55
N CYS A 29 28.62 -39.35 -5.34
CA CYS A 29 27.45 -38.97 -4.54
C CYS A 29 27.36 -37.46 -4.31
N ASN A 30 28.44 -36.82 -3.89
CA ASN A 30 28.45 -35.38 -3.60
C ASN A 30 28.24 -34.52 -4.86
N SER A 31 28.81 -34.94 -6.00
CA SER A 31 28.64 -34.22 -7.27
C SER A 31 27.22 -34.38 -7.84
N GLU A 32 26.65 -35.58 -7.76
CA GLU A 32 25.29 -35.87 -8.23
C GLU A 32 24.22 -35.21 -7.36
N LEU A 33 24.37 -35.23 -6.02
CA LEU A 33 23.47 -34.52 -5.11
C LEU A 33 23.51 -33.02 -5.31
N LYS A 34 24.71 -32.45 -5.54
CA LYS A 34 24.85 -31.02 -5.82
C LYS A 34 24.15 -30.64 -7.12
N TYR A 35 24.34 -31.44 -8.18
CA TYR A 35 23.68 -31.23 -9.46
C TYR A 35 22.15 -31.30 -9.36
N LEU A 36 21.63 -32.27 -8.60
CA LEU A 36 20.19 -32.43 -8.38
C LEU A 36 19.61 -31.26 -7.57
N LEU A 37 20.33 -30.80 -6.53
CA LEU A 37 19.95 -29.61 -5.75
C LEU A 37 19.93 -28.34 -6.60
N ASP A 38 20.94 -28.12 -7.45
CA ASP A 38 21.00 -26.93 -8.31
C ASP A 38 19.89 -26.92 -9.37
N ARG A 39 19.47 -28.10 -9.87
CA ARG A 39 18.34 -28.25 -10.80
C ARG A 39 17.00 -27.93 -10.15
N HIS A 40 16.74 -28.49 -8.97
CA HIS A 40 15.45 -28.38 -8.28
C HIS A 40 15.32 -27.11 -7.43
N ALA A 41 16.43 -26.54 -6.97
CA ALA A 41 16.48 -25.36 -6.12
C ALA A 41 17.55 -24.35 -6.60
N PRO A 42 17.44 -23.81 -7.82
CA PRO A 42 18.39 -22.82 -8.31
C PRO A 42 18.38 -21.57 -7.45
N ILE A 43 19.58 -21.00 -7.20
CA ILE A 43 19.74 -19.77 -6.42
C ILE A 43 19.07 -18.61 -7.17
N LYS A 44 17.94 -18.14 -6.65
CA LYS A 44 17.21 -16.99 -7.20
C LYS A 44 17.67 -15.73 -6.49
N SER A 45 18.45 -14.89 -7.16
CA SER A 45 18.70 -13.54 -6.68
C SER A 45 17.46 -12.67 -6.92
N ARG A 46 17.05 -11.91 -5.91
CA ARG A 46 16.01 -10.90 -6.02
C ARG A 46 16.59 -9.58 -5.55
N SER A 47 16.37 -8.52 -6.32
CA SER A 47 16.67 -7.17 -5.87
C SER A 47 15.74 -6.81 -4.72
N VAL A 48 16.28 -6.80 -3.51
CA VAL A 48 15.55 -6.29 -2.35
C VAL A 48 15.76 -4.79 -2.32
N THR A 49 14.69 -4.03 -2.53
CA THR A 49 14.73 -2.59 -2.30
C THR A 49 15.00 -2.36 -0.81
N SER A 50 16.25 -2.02 -0.47
CA SER A 50 16.61 -1.62 0.89
C SER A 50 15.87 -0.34 1.23
N ARG A 51 14.80 -0.48 2.02
CA ARG A 51 14.06 0.66 2.53
C ARG A 51 14.73 1.09 3.83
N PRO A 52 15.34 2.30 3.91
CA PRO A 52 15.94 2.74 5.15
C PRO A 52 14.90 2.72 6.26
N SER A 53 15.31 2.30 7.46
CA SER A 53 14.40 2.27 8.61
C SER A 53 13.87 3.68 8.82
N ALA A 54 12.54 3.82 8.97
CA ALA A 54 11.91 5.10 9.19
C ALA A 54 12.62 5.84 10.36
N PRO A 55 13.11 7.07 10.17
CA PRO A 55 13.95 7.77 11.15
C PRO A 55 13.31 7.90 12.54
N TRP A 56 11.97 7.97 12.59
CA TRP A 56 11.18 8.07 13.82
C TRP A 56 10.84 6.73 14.47
N MET A 57 11.29 5.60 13.92
CA MET A 57 11.10 4.24 14.45
C MET A 57 12.44 3.67 14.91
N SER A 58 12.92 4.15 16.06
CA SER A 58 14.17 3.71 16.69
C SER A 58 14.12 2.24 17.11
N LEU A 59 15.30 1.65 17.33
CA LEU A 59 15.43 0.29 17.86
C LEU A 59 14.75 0.15 19.23
N GLU A 60 14.85 1.18 20.06
CA GLU A 60 14.22 1.25 21.38
C GLU A 60 12.68 1.18 21.28
N ILE A 61 12.07 1.90 20.33
CA ILE A 61 10.62 1.85 20.08
C ILE A 61 10.19 0.46 19.59
N LYS A 62 11.02 -0.18 18.75
CA LYS A 62 10.76 -1.54 18.26
C LYS A 62 10.80 -2.55 19.41
N GLN A 63 11.81 -2.47 20.27
CA GLN A 63 11.98 -3.33 21.44
C GLN A 63 10.82 -3.15 22.43
N ALA A 64 10.48 -1.91 22.80
CA ALA A 64 9.38 -1.63 23.73
C ALA A 64 8.01 -2.15 23.22
N LYS A 65 7.76 -2.09 21.90
CA LYS A 65 6.56 -2.69 21.27
C LYS A 65 6.60 -4.23 21.30
N ALA A 66 7.77 -4.82 21.04
CA ALA A 66 7.97 -6.26 21.07
C ALA A 66 7.75 -6.82 22.48
N GLU A 67 8.34 -6.20 23.49
CA GLU A 67 8.16 -6.56 24.91
C GLU A 67 6.69 -6.50 25.33
N ARG A 68 5.95 -5.44 24.94
CA ARG A 68 4.51 -5.36 25.23
C ARG A 68 3.73 -6.49 24.59
N ARG A 69 4.02 -6.83 23.33
CA ARG A 69 3.38 -7.93 22.61
C ARG A 69 3.73 -9.28 23.23
N GLN A 70 4.96 -9.49 23.67
CA GLN A 70 5.39 -10.70 24.37
C GLN A 70 4.67 -10.85 25.71
N ALA A 71 4.62 -9.78 26.52
CA ALA A 71 3.90 -9.77 27.79
C ALA A 71 2.38 -10.02 27.59
N GLU A 72 1.78 -9.42 26.56
CA GLU A 72 0.39 -9.63 26.17
C GLU A 72 0.12 -11.09 25.78
N ARG A 73 0.96 -11.68 24.92
CA ARG A 73 0.85 -13.10 24.53
C ARG A 73 0.99 -14.03 25.74
N LYS A 74 1.97 -13.76 26.61
CA LYS A 74 2.23 -14.56 27.82
C LYS A 74 1.05 -14.48 28.79
N TRP A 75 0.45 -13.30 28.97
CA TRP A 75 -0.76 -13.14 29.77
C TRP A 75 -1.99 -13.82 29.16
N LEU A 76 -2.22 -13.70 27.84
CA LEU A 76 -3.36 -14.33 27.18
C LEU A 76 -3.30 -15.87 27.21
N LYS A 77 -2.09 -16.43 27.20
CA LYS A 77 -1.87 -17.88 27.30
C LYS A 77 -2.08 -18.39 28.73
N GLU A 78 -1.41 -17.77 29.70
CA GLU A 78 -1.28 -18.30 31.06
C GLU A 78 -2.30 -17.71 32.05
N LYS A 79 -2.92 -16.57 31.73
CA LYS A 79 -3.92 -15.82 32.52
C LYS A 79 -3.55 -15.50 33.99
N LEU A 80 -2.29 -15.70 34.38
CA LEU A 80 -1.77 -15.38 35.72
C LEU A 80 -1.64 -13.87 35.99
N THR A 81 -1.83 -13.50 37.26
CA THR A 81 -1.79 -12.12 37.76
C THR A 81 -0.43 -11.46 37.53
N ILE A 82 0.66 -12.21 37.67
CA ILE A 82 2.04 -11.72 37.45
C ILE A 82 2.21 -11.22 36.00
N TYR A 83 1.75 -11.99 35.02
CA TYR A 83 1.85 -11.61 33.61
C TYR A 83 0.92 -10.44 33.25
N ARG A 84 -0.25 -10.34 33.90
CA ARG A 84 -1.13 -9.18 33.78
C ARG A 84 -0.44 -7.90 34.27
N GLN A 85 0.24 -7.96 35.41
CA GLN A 85 1.01 -6.82 35.95
C GLN A 85 2.18 -6.46 35.02
N LEU A 86 2.89 -7.45 34.49
CA LEU A 86 3.97 -7.25 33.51
C LEU A 86 3.47 -6.54 32.24
N PHE A 87 2.36 -7.00 31.68
CA PHE A 87 1.70 -6.37 30.54
C PHE A 87 1.28 -4.91 30.83
N CYS A 88 0.66 -4.66 31.99
CA CYS A 88 0.30 -3.32 32.42
C CYS A 88 1.53 -2.40 32.56
N SER A 89 2.62 -2.90 33.13
CA SER A 89 3.89 -2.18 33.25
C SER A 89 4.47 -1.83 31.87
N CYS A 90 4.56 -2.79 30.94
CA CYS A 90 5.00 -2.55 29.56
C CYS A 90 4.08 -1.57 28.81
N LYS A 91 2.77 -1.61 29.08
CA LYS A 91 1.78 -0.69 28.50
C LYS A 91 1.96 0.74 29.01
N LEU A 92 2.29 0.93 30.29
CA LEU A 92 2.61 2.23 30.89
C LEU A 92 3.92 2.79 30.37
N LYS A 93 4.98 1.96 30.27
CA LYS A 93 6.27 2.36 29.67
C LYS A 93 6.10 2.85 28.22
N ASN A 94 5.34 2.12 27.39
CA ASN A 94 5.02 2.55 26.03
C ASN A 94 4.18 3.84 25.93
N ARG A 95 3.56 4.30 27.02
CA ARG A 95 2.87 5.59 27.09
C ARG A 95 3.78 6.75 27.49
N ARG A 96 4.98 6.49 28.02
CA ARG A 96 5.90 7.55 28.45
C ARG A 96 6.42 8.35 27.25
N PRO A 97 6.48 9.71 27.35
CA PRO A 97 6.87 10.58 26.23
C PRO A 97 8.29 10.34 25.70
N ALA A 98 9.19 9.81 26.52
CA ALA A 98 10.59 9.54 26.16
C ALA A 98 10.76 8.60 24.96
N LEU A 99 9.81 7.66 24.76
CA LEU A 99 9.82 6.71 23.64
C LEU A 99 9.16 7.26 22.37
N TRP A 100 8.48 8.41 22.41
CA TRP A 100 7.78 8.98 21.25
C TRP A 100 8.06 10.48 21.11
N PRO A 101 9.29 10.87 20.76
CA PRO A 101 9.69 12.28 20.75
C PRO A 101 8.93 13.16 19.75
N SER A 102 8.36 12.59 18.67
CA SER A 102 8.02 13.39 17.48
C SER A 102 6.57 13.88 17.32
N VAL A 103 5.63 13.64 18.24
CA VAL A 103 4.27 14.22 18.10
C VAL A 103 3.58 14.53 19.43
N LYS A 104 3.81 13.74 20.48
CA LYS A 104 3.07 13.88 21.76
C LYS A 104 3.66 14.91 22.73
N THR A 105 4.97 15.16 22.67
CA THR A 105 5.70 16.04 23.59
C THR A 105 5.24 17.50 23.52
N LEU A 106 4.82 17.99 22.35
CA LEU A 106 4.24 19.33 22.23
C LEU A 106 2.77 19.37 22.69
N ALA A 107 2.02 18.28 22.50
CA ALA A 107 0.64 18.20 22.95
C ALA A 107 0.46 17.99 24.46
N GLN A 108 1.52 17.61 25.18
CA GLN A 108 1.49 17.32 26.61
C GLN A 108 1.97 18.48 27.48
N ARG A 109 2.59 19.53 26.92
CA ARG A 109 3.07 20.70 27.67
C ARG A 109 2.01 21.80 27.83
N SER A 110 0.96 21.76 27.01
CA SER A 110 -0.17 22.68 27.07
C SER A 110 -1.38 21.91 27.62
N GLY A 111 -1.90 22.30 28.79
CA GLY A 111 -3.11 21.72 29.38
C GLY A 111 -4.41 22.04 28.62
N GLY A 112 -4.34 22.25 27.29
CA GLY A 112 -5.43 22.72 26.44
C GLY A 112 -5.55 21.91 25.15
N HIS A 113 -6.70 22.04 24.49
CA HIS A 113 -6.98 21.40 23.20
C HIS A 113 -5.98 21.85 22.14
N VAL A 114 -5.20 20.91 21.60
CA VAL A 114 -4.30 21.15 20.48
C VAL A 114 -5.11 21.05 19.20
N THR A 115 -5.20 22.13 18.45
CA THR A 115 -5.95 22.17 17.18
C THR A 115 -5.20 21.39 16.10
N ASN A 116 -5.93 20.78 15.16
CA ASN A 116 -5.34 20.08 14.02
C ASN A 116 -4.40 20.99 13.20
N GLU A 117 -4.69 22.29 13.16
CA GLU A 117 -3.86 23.28 12.46
C GLU A 117 -2.50 23.44 13.13
N SER A 118 -2.45 23.60 14.46
CA SER A 118 -1.17 23.70 15.19
C SER A 118 -0.30 22.44 15.04
N VAL A 119 -0.91 21.25 15.01
CA VAL A 119 -0.18 20.00 14.74
C VAL A 119 0.37 20.00 13.31
N ARG A 120 -0.41 20.48 12.33
CA ARG A 120 -0.01 20.54 10.93
C ARG A 120 1.16 21.52 10.74
N GLU A 121 1.10 22.70 11.32
CA GLU A 121 2.17 23.71 11.28
C GLU A 121 3.48 23.17 11.87
N LEU A 122 3.41 22.50 13.02
CA LEU A 122 4.57 21.87 13.66
C LEU A 122 5.20 20.77 12.79
N VAL A 123 4.38 19.93 12.16
CA VAL A 123 4.86 18.88 11.25
C VAL A 123 5.54 19.51 10.03
N ILE A 124 4.98 20.57 9.45
CA ILE A 124 5.57 21.29 8.32
C ILE A 124 6.91 21.93 8.72
N ALA A 125 6.98 22.57 9.88
CA ALA A 125 8.20 23.23 10.36
C ALA A 125 9.35 22.23 10.61
N TYR A 126 9.04 21.02 11.08
CA TYR A 126 10.05 20.03 11.46
C TYR A 126 10.43 19.05 10.34
N VAL A 127 9.45 18.59 9.54
CA VAL A 127 9.63 17.57 8.49
C VAL A 127 9.69 18.21 7.09
N GLY A 128 9.35 19.49 6.97
CA GLY A 128 9.24 20.21 5.70
C GLY A 128 7.83 20.10 5.07
N PRO A 129 7.59 20.84 3.97
CA PRO A 129 6.31 20.79 3.26
C PRO A 129 6.07 19.39 2.70
N GLN A 130 4.96 18.78 3.12
CA GLN A 130 4.52 17.48 2.62
C GLN A 130 3.25 17.64 1.79
N GLU A 131 3.16 16.88 0.70
CA GLU A 131 1.92 16.80 -0.07
C GLU A 131 0.83 16.18 0.82
N PRO A 132 -0.36 16.82 0.96
CA PRO A 132 -1.41 16.27 1.79
C PRO A 132 -1.84 14.90 1.26
N LEU A 133 -2.15 13.97 2.17
CA LEU A 133 -2.59 12.62 1.81
C LEU A 133 -3.73 12.63 0.79
N LEU A 134 -4.66 13.58 0.94
CA LEU A 134 -5.78 13.76 0.02
C LEU A 134 -5.33 14.08 -1.41
N ALA A 135 -4.30 14.89 -1.62
CA ALA A 135 -3.77 15.16 -2.96
C ALA A 135 -3.18 13.89 -3.60
N THR A 136 -2.46 13.08 -2.80
CA THR A 136 -1.95 11.78 -3.29
C THR A 136 -3.09 10.83 -3.65
N VAL A 137 -4.16 10.77 -2.84
CA VAL A 137 -5.34 9.94 -3.12
C VAL A 137 -6.09 10.43 -4.36
N LYS A 138 -6.30 11.75 -4.49
CA LYS A 138 -6.92 12.39 -5.67
C LYS A 138 -6.16 12.03 -6.94
N ARG A 139 -4.85 12.24 -6.94
CA ARG A 139 -3.96 11.92 -8.07
C ARG A 139 -4.08 10.45 -8.46
N ARG A 140 -3.93 9.52 -7.53
CA ARG A 140 -4.02 8.07 -7.82
C ARG A 140 -5.37 7.67 -8.42
N LYS A 141 -6.47 8.17 -7.86
CA LYS A 141 -7.82 7.86 -8.38
C LYS A 141 -8.01 8.43 -9.79
N LEU A 142 -7.58 9.67 -10.04
CA LEU A 142 -7.66 10.29 -11.37
C LEU A 142 -6.75 9.58 -12.39
N THR A 143 -5.53 9.21 -11.99
CA THR A 143 -4.62 8.44 -12.86
C THR A 143 -5.25 7.11 -13.27
N TRP A 144 -5.81 6.37 -12.31
CA TRP A 144 -6.48 5.11 -12.57
C TRP A 144 -7.74 5.29 -13.42
N PHE A 145 -8.55 6.34 -13.17
CA PHE A 145 -9.70 6.65 -14.01
C PHE A 145 -9.30 6.82 -15.48
N GLY A 146 -8.29 7.66 -15.75
CA GLY A 146 -7.82 7.89 -17.10
C GLY A 146 -7.22 6.65 -17.76
N TYR A 147 -6.58 5.79 -16.99
CA TYR A 147 -6.15 4.48 -17.47
C TYR A 147 -7.37 3.65 -17.89
N VAL A 148 -8.34 3.48 -17.00
CA VAL A 148 -9.54 2.65 -17.24
C VAL A 148 -10.39 3.18 -18.38
N THR A 149 -10.58 4.50 -18.52
CA THR A 149 -11.42 5.05 -19.60
C THR A 149 -10.82 4.82 -20.99
N ARG A 150 -9.49 4.82 -21.10
CA ARG A 150 -8.78 4.67 -22.38
C ARG A 150 -8.58 3.22 -22.81
N HIS A 151 -8.58 2.28 -21.87
CA HIS A 151 -8.43 0.87 -22.17
C HIS A 151 -9.77 0.15 -22.20
N ASP A 152 -10.00 -0.64 -23.23
CA ASP A 152 -11.18 -1.50 -23.30
C ASP A 152 -10.98 -2.73 -22.41
N SER A 153 -11.46 -2.63 -21.17
CA SER A 153 -11.27 -3.63 -20.14
C SER A 153 -12.56 -3.81 -19.36
N LEU A 154 -12.74 -4.98 -18.73
CA LEU A 154 -13.87 -5.25 -17.84
C LEU A 154 -14.04 -4.16 -16.77
N SER A 155 -12.93 -3.59 -16.28
CA SER A 155 -12.93 -2.47 -15.33
C SER A 155 -13.68 -1.25 -15.88
N LYS A 156 -13.54 -0.95 -17.17
CA LYS A 156 -14.24 0.15 -17.85
C LYS A 156 -15.74 -0.13 -17.92
N THR A 157 -16.11 -1.35 -18.33
CA THR A 157 -17.51 -1.80 -18.39
C THR A 157 -18.17 -1.75 -17.02
N ILE A 158 -17.49 -2.20 -15.96
CA ILE A 158 -18.02 -2.14 -14.59
C ILE A 158 -18.15 -0.69 -14.10
N LEU A 159 -17.20 0.18 -14.47
CA LEU A 159 -17.17 1.56 -14.00
C LEU A 159 -18.25 2.43 -14.65
N GLN A 160 -18.51 2.20 -15.94
CA GLN A 160 -19.48 2.95 -16.74
C GLN A 160 -20.86 2.28 -16.79
N GLY A 161 -20.92 0.98 -16.52
CA GLY A 161 -22.14 0.18 -16.58
C GLY A 161 -23.07 0.43 -15.40
N THR A 162 -24.36 0.42 -15.69
CA THR A 162 -25.42 0.32 -14.68
C THR A 162 -25.82 -1.14 -14.54
N VAL A 163 -25.77 -1.67 -13.32
CA VAL A 163 -26.26 -3.03 -13.03
C VAL A 163 -27.78 -2.98 -12.92
N GLU A 164 -28.47 -3.87 -13.63
CA GLU A 164 -29.92 -4.02 -13.52
C GLU A 164 -30.34 -4.50 -12.14
N GLY A 165 -31.46 -3.96 -11.65
CA GLY A 165 -32.02 -4.30 -10.34
C GLY A 165 -31.92 -3.19 -9.31
N LYS A 166 -32.66 -3.35 -8.21
CA LYS A 166 -32.73 -2.39 -7.12
C LYS A 166 -31.72 -2.74 -6.04
N ARG A 167 -30.95 -1.76 -5.57
CA ARG A 167 -30.12 -1.92 -4.38
C ARG A 167 -31.01 -2.09 -3.14
N ARG A 168 -30.55 -2.88 -2.16
CA ARG A 168 -31.25 -3.02 -0.87
C ARG A 168 -31.45 -1.65 -0.21
N ARG A 169 -32.60 -1.45 0.43
CA ARG A 169 -32.98 -0.21 1.13
C ARG A 169 -32.02 0.05 2.31
N GLY A 170 -31.52 1.29 2.44
CA GLY A 170 -30.59 1.71 3.49
C GLY A 170 -29.75 2.93 3.11
N ARG A 171 -28.84 3.36 4.00
CA ARG A 171 -27.92 4.49 3.74
C ARG A 171 -26.98 4.14 2.57
N GLN A 172 -27.08 4.90 1.48
CA GLN A 172 -26.18 4.72 0.34
C GLN A 172 -24.75 5.08 0.75
N LYS A 173 -23.79 4.19 0.43
CA LYS A 173 -22.37 4.49 0.54
C LYS A 173 -21.96 5.33 -0.66
N LYS A 174 -21.11 6.35 -0.46
CA LYS A 174 -20.48 7.08 -1.58
C LYS A 174 -19.76 6.09 -2.48
N ALA A 175 -20.10 6.06 -3.76
CA ALA A 175 -19.41 5.25 -4.74
C ALA A 175 -18.02 5.84 -5.02
N TRP A 176 -17.12 5.03 -5.57
CA TRP A 176 -15.79 5.51 -5.94
C TRP A 176 -15.89 6.68 -6.93
N CYS A 177 -16.77 6.56 -7.93
CA CYS A 177 -17.08 7.59 -8.95
C CYS A 177 -17.60 8.90 -8.38
N ASP A 178 -18.31 8.86 -7.25
CA ASP A 178 -18.87 10.08 -6.63
C ASP A 178 -17.75 11.00 -6.14
N ASN A 179 -16.62 10.44 -5.70
CA ASN A 179 -15.46 11.24 -5.34
C ASN A 179 -14.91 12.01 -6.54
N LEU A 180 -14.89 11.41 -7.73
CA LEU A 180 -14.39 12.10 -8.92
C LEU A 180 -15.32 13.25 -9.29
N LYS A 181 -16.63 13.01 -9.33
CA LYS A 181 -17.63 14.05 -9.59
C LYS A 181 -17.53 15.21 -8.60
N GLU A 182 -17.40 14.89 -7.31
CA GLU A 182 -17.27 15.88 -6.22
C GLU A 182 -15.97 16.70 -6.34
N TRP A 183 -14.85 16.06 -6.68
CA TRP A 183 -13.57 16.76 -6.80
C TRP A 183 -13.44 17.57 -8.09
N THR A 184 -14.00 17.09 -9.20
CA THR A 184 -13.85 17.76 -10.49
C THR A 184 -15.01 18.68 -10.85
N GLY A 185 -16.13 18.62 -10.12
CA GLY A 185 -17.34 19.38 -10.41
C GLY A 185 -18.02 18.99 -11.73
N MET A 186 -17.73 17.79 -12.25
CA MET A 186 -18.16 17.34 -13.59
C MET A 186 -19.08 16.13 -13.48
N ALA A 187 -19.98 16.00 -14.45
CA ALA A 187 -20.77 14.80 -14.64
C ALA A 187 -19.91 13.63 -15.16
N MET A 188 -20.43 12.40 -15.04
CA MET A 188 -19.69 11.20 -15.46
C MET A 188 -19.33 11.22 -16.96
N TYR A 189 -20.23 11.72 -17.81
CA TYR A 189 -19.99 11.77 -19.26
C TYR A 189 -18.85 12.75 -19.61
N GLU A 190 -18.79 13.91 -18.95
CA GLU A 190 -17.74 14.92 -19.12
C GLU A 190 -16.39 14.39 -18.64
N LEU A 191 -16.40 13.64 -17.53
CA LEU A 191 -15.21 12.95 -17.02
C LEU A 191 -14.66 11.97 -18.05
N VAL A 192 -15.51 11.12 -18.64
CA VAL A 192 -15.09 10.17 -19.67
C VAL A 192 -14.52 10.90 -20.89
N ARG A 193 -15.21 11.94 -21.38
CA ARG A 193 -14.75 12.77 -22.51
C ARG A 193 -13.41 13.43 -22.23
N SER A 194 -13.25 14.03 -21.04
CA SER A 194 -12.00 14.68 -20.62
C SER A 194 -10.86 13.68 -20.41
N ALA A 195 -11.15 12.45 -20.00
CA ALA A 195 -10.14 11.42 -19.73
C ALA A 195 -9.63 10.72 -20.99
N SER A 196 -10.40 10.74 -22.08
CA SER A 196 -9.99 10.26 -23.40
C SER A 196 -8.78 11.04 -23.94
N ASP A 197 -8.75 12.36 -23.74
CA ASP A 197 -7.58 13.18 -24.04
C ASP A 197 -6.50 13.00 -22.97
N ARG A 198 -5.35 12.44 -23.35
CA ARG A 198 -4.21 12.22 -22.44
C ARG A 198 -3.61 13.53 -21.94
N TYR A 199 -3.58 14.58 -22.75
CA TYR A 199 -2.95 15.85 -22.39
C TYR A 199 -3.83 16.61 -21.41
N ALA A 200 -5.11 16.85 -21.75
CA ALA A 200 -6.07 17.48 -20.85
C ALA A 200 -6.20 16.70 -19.53
N TRP A 201 -6.21 15.36 -19.58
CA TRP A 201 -6.32 14.55 -18.36
C TRP A 201 -5.07 14.60 -17.47
N ARG A 202 -3.87 14.66 -18.05
CA ARG A 202 -2.63 14.85 -17.28
C ARG A 202 -2.58 16.24 -16.65
N HIS A 203 -2.92 17.27 -17.42
CA HIS A 203 -2.98 18.63 -16.92
C HIS A 203 -3.94 18.74 -15.72
N ARG A 204 -5.15 18.17 -15.84
CA ARG A 204 -6.14 18.13 -14.77
C ARG A 204 -5.67 17.40 -13.51
N GLN A 205 -4.94 16.30 -13.65
CA GLN A 205 -4.35 15.60 -12.50
C GLN A 205 -3.35 16.47 -11.74
N THR A 206 -2.54 17.23 -12.46
CA THR A 206 -1.57 18.15 -11.88
C THR A 206 -2.28 19.29 -11.15
N CYS A 207 -3.29 19.91 -11.77
CA CYS A 207 -4.04 21.01 -11.16
C CYS A 207 -4.84 20.60 -9.91
N MET A 208 -5.29 19.34 -9.84
CA MET A 208 -6.01 18.81 -8.68
C MET A 208 -5.09 18.40 -7.53
N ALA A 209 -3.79 18.24 -7.78
CA ALA A 209 -2.79 17.91 -6.76
C ALA A 209 -2.22 19.16 -6.07
N THR A 210 -2.24 20.31 -6.74
CA THR A 210 -1.85 21.61 -6.18
C THR A 210 -3.11 22.42 -5.92
N GLU A 211 -3.48 22.62 -4.65
CA GLU A 211 -4.64 23.44 -4.27
C GLU A 211 -4.55 24.91 -4.77
N ASN A 212 -3.40 25.32 -5.35
CA ASN A 212 -3.10 26.64 -5.90
C ASN A 212 -2.68 26.60 -7.39
N CYS A 213 -3.50 26.04 -8.28
CA CYS A 213 -3.31 26.23 -9.72
C CYS A 213 -3.95 27.55 -10.18
N PHE A 214 -3.27 28.67 -9.91
CA PHE A 214 -3.70 30.02 -10.34
C PHE A 214 -3.49 30.26 -11.85
N PHE A 215 -2.82 29.35 -12.55
CA PHE A 215 -2.54 29.39 -13.98
C PHE A 215 -2.93 28.07 -14.65
N CYS A 216 -4.22 27.83 -14.82
CA CYS A 216 -4.71 26.84 -15.76
C CYS A 216 -5.27 27.61 -16.97
N PRO A 217 -4.72 27.45 -18.20
CA PRO A 217 -5.42 27.93 -19.39
C PRO A 217 -6.79 27.26 -19.38
N GLN A 218 -7.85 28.06 -19.36
CA GLN A 218 -9.19 27.51 -19.46
C GLN A 218 -9.26 26.70 -20.75
N ILE A 219 -9.53 25.40 -20.65
CA ILE A 219 -9.93 24.62 -21.81
C ILE A 219 -11.23 25.29 -22.29
N PRO A 220 -11.29 25.85 -23.50
CA PRO A 220 -12.48 26.56 -23.94
C PRO A 220 -13.67 25.58 -23.91
N PRO A 221 -14.87 26.04 -23.51
CA PRO A 221 -16.05 25.21 -23.54
C PRO A 221 -16.21 24.66 -24.96
N THR A 222 -16.31 23.34 -25.08
CA THR A 222 -16.68 22.72 -26.36
C THR A 222 -18.13 23.11 -26.61
N THR A 223 -18.33 24.15 -27.42
CA THR A 223 -19.63 24.49 -27.97
C THR A 223 -20.16 23.27 -28.72
N PRO A 224 -21.40 22.82 -28.46
CA PRO A 224 -22.05 21.91 -29.36
C PRO A 224 -22.35 22.71 -30.64
N GLN A 225 -21.65 22.41 -31.72
CA GLN A 225 -22.11 22.81 -33.05
C GLN A 225 -23.37 22.01 -33.33
N VAL A 226 -24.52 22.64 -33.11
CA VAL A 226 -25.77 22.24 -33.76
C VAL A 226 -25.80 23.04 -35.05
N GLU A 227 -25.05 22.58 -36.06
CA GLU A 227 -25.33 22.95 -37.44
C GLU A 227 -26.63 22.26 -37.84
N GLY A 228 -27.57 23.05 -38.36
CA GLY A 228 -28.91 22.61 -38.69
C GLY A 228 -28.93 21.53 -39.77
N MET A 229 -29.85 20.58 -39.60
CA MET A 229 -30.47 19.85 -40.71
C MET A 229 -31.96 19.68 -40.42
N ARG A 230 -32.75 20.35 -41.29
CA ARG A 230 -34.22 20.43 -41.43
C ARG A 230 -35.00 21.30 -40.46
#